data_AF-X0WAJ9-F1
#
_entry.id   AF-X0WAJ9-F1
#
_cell.length_a   1.000
_cell.length_b   1.000
_cell.length_c   1.000
_cell.angle_alpha   90.00
_cell.angle_beta   90.00
_cell.angle_gamma   90.00
#
_symmetry.space_group_name_H-M   'P 1'
#
loop_
_entity.id
_entity.type
_entity.pdbx_description
1 polymer ?
#
loop_
_entity_poly.entity_id
_entity_poly.type
_entity_poly.pdbx_seq_one_letter_code
_entity_poly.pdbx_strand_id
1 'polypeptide(L)'
;MKKILALTFLMAILAPFCVSTNVSFSEDIQDERSLKVKFAIYVKKGEVYFVNNLYARALREWEKALSLRPADKTAKRLVKKAKKEIAHQEEFEARKKQRELEKQKREAERIKQKVEKDKKEAARKAAERKSRAKRRAELEARKKQRELEKQKREAERIKQKVEKDKKEAARKAAES
;
A
#
# COMPACT_ATOMS: atom_id res chain seq x y z
N MET A 1 1.79 -8.75 47.76
CA MET A 1 2.07 -8.53 49.19
C MET A 1 2.77 -7.19 49.37
N LYS A 2 2.04 -6.16 49.80
CA LYS A 2 2.43 -5.14 50.78
C LYS A 2 1.14 -4.38 51.14
N LYS A 3 0.84 -4.46 52.42
CA LYS A 3 -0.36 -4.01 53.11
C LYS A 3 -0.16 -2.54 53.53
N ILE A 4 -1.27 -1.79 53.55
CA ILE A 4 -1.64 -0.81 54.58
C ILE A 4 -0.71 0.42 54.72
N LEU A 5 -1.24 1.62 54.48
CA LEU A 5 -1.49 2.57 55.57
C LEU A 5 -2.38 3.71 55.05
N ALA A 6 -3.60 3.72 55.58
CA ALA A 6 -4.44 4.90 55.68
C ALA A 6 -3.84 5.90 56.68
N LEU A 7 -4.58 6.98 56.89
CA LEU A 7 -4.62 7.81 58.10
C LEU A 7 -3.86 9.15 58.05
N THR A 8 -4.69 10.19 57.92
CA THR A 8 -4.68 11.41 58.74
C THR A 8 -3.44 12.30 58.70
N PHE A 9 -3.57 13.45 58.04
CA PHE A 9 -3.15 14.68 58.68
C PHE A 9 -4.22 15.77 58.51
N LEU A 10 -5.09 15.78 59.51
CA LEU A 10 -5.94 16.87 59.92
C LEU A 10 -5.06 17.87 60.67
N MET A 11 -4.81 19.07 60.12
CA MET A 11 -4.43 20.32 60.82
C MET A 11 -4.66 21.45 59.81
N ALA A 12 -5.78 22.18 59.76
CA ALA A 12 -6.26 23.15 60.74
C ALA A 12 -5.16 24.09 61.24
N ILE A 13 -4.80 25.11 60.44
CA ILE A 13 -4.36 26.41 60.98
C ILE A 13 -5.08 27.52 60.20
N LEU A 14 -6.09 28.06 60.87
CA LEU A 14 -6.60 29.41 60.64
C LEU A 14 -5.48 30.43 60.89
N ALA A 15 -5.33 31.38 59.98
CA ALA A 15 -4.84 32.71 60.33
C ALA A 15 -5.64 33.77 59.51
N PRO A 16 -6.43 34.64 60.17
CA PRO A 16 -7.07 35.78 59.53
C PRO A 16 -6.07 36.94 59.54
N PHE A 17 -5.36 37.16 58.42
CA PHE A 17 -4.52 38.35 58.28
C PHE A 17 -5.29 39.43 57.53
N CYS A 18 -5.79 40.37 58.33
CA CYS A 18 -5.89 41.80 58.09
C CYS A 18 -5.94 42.27 56.62
N VAL A 19 -7.14 42.67 56.21
CA VAL A 19 -7.37 43.61 55.12
C VAL A 19 -6.71 44.94 55.49
N SER A 20 -5.60 45.27 54.83
CA SER A 20 -5.19 46.66 54.63
C SER A 20 -5.63 47.07 53.24
N THR A 21 -6.71 47.84 53.18
CA THR A 21 -7.11 48.62 52.02
C THR A 21 -6.02 49.64 51.71
N ASN A 22 -5.25 49.39 50.66
CA ASN A 22 -4.58 50.45 49.92
C ASN A 22 -5.05 50.34 48.46
N VAL A 23 -6.12 51.06 48.16
CA VAL A 23 -6.66 51.21 46.80
C VAL A 23 -5.74 52.19 46.08
N SER A 24 -4.69 51.65 45.46
CA SER A 24 -3.95 52.36 44.40
C SER A 24 -4.66 52.11 43.07
N PHE A 25 -5.85 52.70 42.93
CA PHE A 25 -6.67 52.68 41.73
C PHE A 25 -6.21 53.79 40.77
N SER A 26 -5.03 53.64 40.17
CA SER A 26 -4.60 54.55 39.09
C SER A 26 -3.57 53.99 38.09
N GLU A 27 -3.43 52.66 37.97
CA GLU A 27 -2.65 52.05 36.86
C GLU A 27 -3.50 51.23 35.87
N ASP A 28 -4.76 50.91 36.19
CA ASP A 28 -5.61 50.00 35.39
C ASP A 28 -6.18 50.60 34.08
N ILE A 29 -6.14 51.93 33.89
CA ILE A 29 -6.78 52.58 32.73
C ILE A 29 -5.93 52.47 31.44
N GLN A 30 -4.61 52.33 31.57
CA GLN A 30 -3.71 52.17 30.42
C GLN A 30 -3.75 50.75 29.82
N ASP A 31 -4.07 49.73 30.63
CA ASP A 31 -4.06 48.34 30.17
C ASP A 31 -5.31 47.98 29.34
N GLU A 32 -6.50 48.46 29.71
CA GLU A 32 -7.73 48.11 28.98
C GLU A 32 -7.69 48.60 27.51
N ARG A 33 -7.15 49.80 27.26
CA ARG A 33 -6.96 50.34 25.89
C ARG A 33 -5.96 49.50 25.09
N SER A 34 -4.83 49.13 25.72
CA SER A 34 -3.81 48.26 25.12
C SER A 34 -4.37 46.90 24.72
N LEU A 35 -5.22 46.31 25.58
CA LEU A 35 -5.91 45.05 25.31
C LEU A 35 -6.90 45.17 24.15
N LYS A 36 -7.65 46.29 24.01
CA LYS A 36 -8.55 46.51 22.86
C LYS A 36 -7.76 46.54 21.54
N VAL A 37 -6.63 47.23 21.52
CA VAL A 37 -5.77 47.38 20.34
C VAL A 37 -5.14 46.03 19.97
N LYS A 38 -4.54 45.32 20.92
CA LYS A 38 -3.97 43.98 20.69
C LYS A 38 -5.03 43.00 20.18
N PHE A 39 -6.22 43.01 20.76
CA PHE A 39 -7.35 42.21 20.29
C PHE A 39 -7.69 42.49 18.82
N ALA A 40 -7.86 43.78 18.45
CA ALA A 40 -8.17 44.17 17.09
C ALA A 40 -7.07 43.74 16.10
N ILE A 41 -5.80 43.88 16.48
CA ILE A 41 -4.65 43.45 15.67
C ILE A 41 -4.71 41.93 15.42
N TYR A 42 -4.93 41.13 16.47
CA TYR A 42 -5.01 39.67 16.33
C TYR A 42 -6.20 39.22 15.47
N VAL A 43 -7.36 39.87 15.61
CA VAL A 43 -8.53 39.61 14.75
C VAL A 43 -8.19 39.91 13.29
N LYS A 44 -7.61 41.08 13.01
CA LYS A 44 -7.25 41.51 11.64
C LYS A 44 -6.18 40.62 11.01
N LYS A 45 -5.14 40.24 11.75
CA LYS A 45 -4.12 39.29 11.27
C LYS A 45 -4.73 37.94 10.92
N GLY A 46 -5.62 37.42 11.76
CA GLY A 46 -6.30 36.17 11.48
C GLY A 46 -7.21 36.26 10.26
N GLU A 47 -7.90 37.39 10.03
CA GLU A 47 -8.67 37.65 8.80
C GLU A 47 -7.78 37.60 7.55
N VAL A 48 -6.62 38.26 7.59
CA VAL A 48 -5.65 38.22 6.48
C VAL A 48 -5.20 36.78 6.20
N TYR A 49 -4.87 36.01 7.23
CA TYR A 49 -4.50 34.60 7.04
C TYR A 49 -5.67 33.75 6.51
N PHE A 50 -6.90 34.05 6.95
CA PHE A 50 -8.09 33.32 6.51
C PHE A 50 -8.39 33.55 5.03
N VAL A 51 -8.30 34.79 4.55
CA VAL A 51 -8.47 35.13 3.13
C VAL A 51 -7.41 34.47 2.25
N ASN A 52 -6.20 34.28 2.79
CA ASN A 52 -5.12 33.57 2.10
C ASN A 52 -5.20 32.03 2.22
N ASN A 53 -6.33 31.47 2.68
CA ASN A 53 -6.53 30.04 2.95
C ASN A 53 -5.53 29.42 3.95
N LEU A 54 -4.85 30.25 4.74
CA LEU A 54 -3.91 29.81 5.78
C LEU A 54 -4.67 29.60 7.09
N TYR A 55 -5.67 28.72 7.07
CA TYR A 55 -6.65 28.55 8.15
C TYR A 55 -6.02 28.20 9.50
N ALA A 56 -4.97 27.37 9.51
CA ALA A 56 -4.23 27.05 10.74
C ALA A 56 -3.49 28.26 11.34
N ARG A 57 -3.02 29.20 10.49
CA ARG A 57 -2.41 30.45 10.97
C ARG A 57 -3.48 31.42 11.46
N ALA A 58 -4.59 31.51 10.74
CA ALA A 58 -5.75 32.31 11.14
C ALA A 58 -6.29 31.88 12.51
N LEU A 59 -6.42 30.56 12.71
CA LEU A 59 -6.87 29.97 13.97
C LEU A 59 -5.98 30.42 15.14
N ARG A 60 -4.66 30.35 15.00
CA ARG A 60 -3.73 30.75 16.07
C ARG A 60 -3.85 32.23 16.43
N GLU A 61 -3.99 33.12 15.44
CA GLU A 61 -4.17 34.55 15.72
C GLU A 61 -5.52 34.83 16.38
N TRP A 62 -6.59 34.13 15.97
CA TRP A 62 -7.90 34.26 16.62
C TRP A 62 -7.98 33.63 18.01
N GLU A 63 -7.20 32.58 18.29
CA GLU A 63 -7.05 32.02 19.64
C GLU A 63 -6.33 33.01 20.58
N LYS A 64 -5.32 33.74 20.08
CA LYS A 64 -4.71 34.87 20.83
C LYS A 64 -5.71 36.00 21.07
N ALA A 65 -6.57 36.32 20.10
CA ALA A 65 -7.64 37.30 20.32
C ALA A 65 -8.61 36.81 21.42
N LEU A 66 -8.96 35.53 21.39
CA LEU A 66 -9.86 34.93 22.38
C LEU A 66 -9.23 34.84 23.77
N SER A 67 -7.91 34.66 23.90
CA SER A 67 -7.23 34.69 25.20
C SER A 67 -7.25 36.08 25.84
N LEU A 68 -7.26 37.15 25.05
CA LEU A 68 -7.42 38.52 25.55
C LEU A 68 -8.86 38.83 25.95
N ARG A 69 -9.85 38.27 25.23
CA ARG A 69 -11.28 38.47 25.50
C ARG A 69 -12.06 37.16 25.41
N PRO A 70 -12.06 36.33 26.46
CA PRO A 70 -12.69 35.02 26.44
C PRO A 70 -14.22 35.05 26.26
N ALA A 71 -14.87 36.16 26.58
CA ALA A 71 -16.32 36.35 26.42
C ALA A 71 -16.71 36.85 25.00
N ASP A 72 -15.75 37.23 24.16
CA ASP A 72 -16.04 37.84 22.86
C ASP A 72 -16.69 36.83 21.89
N LYS A 73 -17.91 37.16 21.44
CA LYS A 73 -18.69 36.30 20.54
C LYS A 73 -18.08 36.23 19.13
N THR A 74 -17.42 37.31 18.69
CA THR A 74 -16.85 37.41 17.34
C THR A 74 -15.63 36.50 17.22
N ALA A 75 -14.69 36.57 18.16
CA ALA A 75 -13.51 35.71 18.21
C ALA A 75 -13.89 34.22 18.28
N LYS A 76 -14.89 33.85 19.11
CA LYS A 76 -15.41 32.47 19.17
C LYS A 76 -15.95 32.00 17.82
N ARG A 77 -16.72 32.83 17.12
CA ARG A 77 -17.27 32.50 15.81
C ARG A 77 -16.17 32.32 14.77
N LEU A 78 -15.16 33.18 14.77
CA LEU A 78 -14.02 33.11 13.85
C LEU A 78 -13.19 31.84 14.09
N VAL A 79 -12.86 31.52 15.34
CA VAL A 79 -12.20 30.25 15.72
C VAL A 79 -13.00 29.04 15.23
N LYS A 80 -14.33 29.03 15.48
CA LYS A 80 -15.20 27.94 15.01
C LYS A 80 -15.19 27.81 13.48
N LYS A 81 -15.20 28.94 12.77
CA LYS A 81 -15.13 28.98 11.31
C LYS A 81 -13.80 28.40 10.80
N ALA A 82 -12.66 28.87 11.33
CA ALA A 82 -11.35 28.33 10.95
C ALA A 82 -11.23 26.82 11.20
N LYS A 83 -11.70 26.33 12.36
CA LYS A 83 -11.68 24.89 12.66
C LYS A 83 -12.49 24.07 11.65
N LYS A 84 -13.65 24.59 11.23
CA LYS A 84 -14.47 23.94 10.21
C LYS A 84 -13.76 23.86 8.85
N GLU A 85 -13.10 24.94 8.42
CA GLU A 85 -12.36 24.96 7.16
C GLU A 85 -11.14 24.04 7.18
N ILE A 86 -10.41 23.98 8.30
CA ILE A 86 -9.30 23.04 8.49
C ILE A 86 -9.80 21.60 8.36
N ALA A 87 -10.86 21.25 9.08
CA ALA A 87 -11.42 19.90 9.02
C ALA A 87 -11.87 19.52 7.60
N HIS A 88 -12.53 20.45 6.89
CA HIS A 88 -12.93 20.23 5.50
C HIS A 88 -11.73 20.03 4.56
N GLN A 89 -10.66 20.81 4.74
CA GLN A 89 -9.44 20.69 3.94
C GLN A 89 -8.73 19.35 4.20
N GLU A 90 -8.64 18.94 5.47
CA GLU A 90 -8.06 17.65 5.85
C GLU A 90 -8.87 16.48 5.30
N GLU A 91 -10.20 16.54 5.39
CA GLU A 91 -11.10 15.53 4.81
C GLU A 91 -10.95 15.46 3.29
N PHE A 92 -10.89 16.61 2.61
CA PHE A 92 -10.71 16.67 1.17
C PHE A 92 -9.38 16.05 0.73
N GLU A 93 -8.28 16.39 1.40
CA GLU A 93 -6.95 15.83 1.12
C GLU A 93 -6.88 14.33 1.45
N ALA A 94 -7.49 13.90 2.55
CA ALA A 94 -7.60 12.48 2.89
C ALA A 94 -8.38 11.71 1.81
N ARG A 95 -9.52 12.25 1.36
CA ARG A 95 -10.33 11.67 0.28
C ARG A 95 -9.57 11.62 -1.04
N LYS A 96 -8.80 12.67 -1.37
CA LYS A 96 -7.96 12.72 -2.57
C LYS A 96 -6.87 11.64 -2.53
N LYS A 97 -6.15 11.52 -1.41
CA LYS A 97 -5.15 10.45 -1.19
C LYS A 97 -5.76 9.06 -1.27
N GLN A 98 -6.94 8.86 -0.68
CA GLN A 98 -7.65 7.59 -0.73
C GLN A 98 -8.03 7.20 -2.16
N ARG A 99 -8.56 8.14 -2.95
CA ARG A 99 -8.88 7.91 -4.37
C ARG A 99 -7.65 7.54 -5.18
N GLU A 100 -6.52 8.21 -4.92
CA GLU A 100 -5.27 7.93 -5.64
C GLU A 100 -4.72 6.54 -5.28
N LEU A 101 -4.74 6.19 -3.99
CA LEU A 101 -4.37 4.85 -3.53
C LEU A 101 -5.28 3.78 -4.13
N GLU A 102 -6.57 4.04 -4.24
CA GLU A 102 -7.53 3.11 -4.86
C GLU A 102 -7.24 2.90 -6.35
N LYS A 103 -6.91 3.97 -7.10
CA LYS A 103 -6.48 3.85 -8.51
C LYS A 103 -5.24 3.00 -8.64
N GLN A 104 -4.22 3.24 -7.82
CA GLN A 104 -2.98 2.46 -7.83
C GLN A 104 -3.24 0.99 -7.51
N LYS A 105 -4.11 0.69 -6.53
CA LYS A 105 -4.52 -0.69 -6.21
C LYS A 105 -5.22 -1.37 -7.38
N ARG A 106 -6.16 -0.68 -8.03
CA ARG A 106 -6.86 -1.19 -9.22
C ARG A 106 -5.89 -1.47 -10.37
N GLU A 107 -4.93 -0.57 -10.61
CA GLU A 107 -3.91 -0.76 -11.64
C GLU A 107 -2.99 -1.94 -11.31
N ALA A 108 -2.51 -2.04 -10.08
CA ALA A 108 -1.69 -3.15 -9.62
C ALA A 108 -2.43 -4.50 -9.75
N GLU A 109 -3.74 -4.53 -9.46
CA GLU A 109 -4.56 -5.72 -9.64
C GLU A 109 -4.71 -6.10 -11.12
N ARG A 110 -4.94 -5.13 -12.02
CA ARG A 110 -5.00 -5.37 -13.47
C ARG A 110 -3.67 -5.93 -14.00
N ILE A 111 -2.55 -5.39 -13.55
CA ILE A 111 -1.22 -5.89 -13.91
C ILE A 111 -1.05 -7.33 -13.42
N LYS A 112 -1.40 -7.61 -12.16
CA LYS A 112 -1.34 -8.96 -11.59
C LYS A 112 -2.16 -9.97 -12.38
N GLN A 113 -3.39 -9.60 -12.76
CA GLN A 113 -4.26 -10.47 -13.58
C GLN A 113 -3.66 -10.74 -14.96
N LYS A 114 -3.09 -9.71 -15.60
CA LYS A 114 -2.43 -9.86 -16.90
C LYS A 114 -1.20 -10.78 -16.82
N VAL A 115 -0.34 -10.56 -15.83
CA VAL A 115 0.85 -11.41 -15.59
C VAL A 115 0.44 -12.87 -15.37
N GLU A 116 -0.60 -13.12 -14.57
CA GLU A 116 -1.08 -14.47 -14.33
C GLU A 116 -1.67 -15.13 -15.59
N LYS A 117 -2.40 -14.37 -16.41
CA LYS A 117 -2.92 -14.84 -17.70
C LYS A 117 -1.78 -15.20 -18.66
N ASP A 118 -0.79 -14.32 -18.79
CA ASP A 118 0.35 -14.52 -19.68
C ASP A 118 1.21 -15.73 -19.22
N LYS A 119 1.36 -15.92 -17.90
CA LYS A 119 2.03 -17.08 -17.32
C LYS A 119 1.29 -18.38 -17.64
N LYS A 120 -0.05 -18.41 -17.52
CA LYS A 120 -0.87 -19.58 -17.89
C LYS A 120 -0.78 -19.88 -19.38
N GLU A 121 -0.80 -18.85 -20.23
CA GLU A 121 -0.67 -19.00 -21.68
C GLU A 121 0.73 -19.54 -22.06
N ALA A 122 1.79 -19.01 -21.45
CA ALA A 122 3.14 -19.49 -21.65
C ALA A 122 3.30 -20.96 -21.20
N ALA A 123 2.72 -21.33 -20.05
CA ALA A 123 2.72 -22.72 -19.58
C ALA A 123 1.97 -23.66 -20.55
N ARG A 124 0.81 -23.23 -21.06
CA ARG A 124 0.05 -23.99 -22.07
C ARG A 124 0.86 -24.19 -23.35
N LYS A 125 1.48 -23.13 -23.88
CA LYS A 125 2.35 -23.20 -25.07
C LYS A 125 3.56 -24.10 -24.84
N ALA A 126 4.18 -24.04 -23.66
CA ALA A 126 5.30 -24.92 -23.31
C ALA A 126 4.87 -26.39 -23.23
N ALA A 127 3.71 -26.69 -22.66
CA ALA A 127 3.16 -28.06 -22.60
C ALA A 127 2.85 -28.60 -24.01
N GLU A 128 2.27 -27.77 -24.88
CA GLU A 128 2.00 -28.14 -26.27
C GLU A 128 3.28 -28.40 -27.07
N ARG A 129 4.32 -27.57 -26.88
CA ARG A 129 5.64 -27.80 -27.49
C ARG A 129 6.24 -29.14 -27.02
N LYS A 130 6.14 -29.46 -25.73
CA LYS A 130 6.59 -30.74 -25.18
C LYS A 130 5.83 -31.93 -25.77
N SER A 131 4.50 -31.84 -25.88
CA SER A 131 3.70 -32.93 -26.45
C SER A 131 3.97 -33.13 -27.94
N ARG A 132 4.15 -32.04 -28.71
CA ARG A 132 4.58 -32.09 -30.11
C ARG A 132 5.97 -32.69 -30.28
N ALA A 133 6.93 -32.33 -29.45
CA ALA A 133 8.28 -32.90 -29.47
C ALA A 133 8.23 -34.41 -29.18
N LYS A 134 7.46 -34.84 -28.18
CA LYS A 134 7.28 -36.27 -27.86
C LYS A 134 6.69 -37.05 -29.04
N ARG A 135 5.62 -36.55 -29.67
CA ARG A 135 5.01 -37.20 -30.84
C ARG A 135 5.97 -37.30 -32.03
N ARG A 136 6.79 -36.28 -32.25
CA ARG A 136 7.83 -36.29 -33.30
C ARG A 136 8.89 -37.36 -33.02
N ALA A 137 9.39 -37.41 -31.79
CA ALA A 137 10.37 -38.43 -31.38
C ALA A 137 9.81 -39.85 -31.50
N GLU A 138 8.55 -40.07 -31.09
CA GLU A 138 7.88 -41.37 -31.22
C GLU A 138 7.70 -41.78 -32.69
N LEU A 139 7.29 -40.85 -33.55
CA LEU A 139 7.16 -41.10 -34.98
C LEU A 139 8.51 -41.44 -35.63
N GLU A 140 9.57 -40.76 -35.24
CA GLU A 140 10.93 -41.01 -35.72
C GLU A 140 11.44 -42.39 -35.25
N ALA A 141 11.23 -42.72 -33.97
CA ALA A 141 11.57 -44.03 -33.43
C ALA A 141 10.83 -45.15 -34.18
N ARG A 142 9.54 -44.96 -34.45
CA ARG A 142 8.73 -45.90 -35.24
C ARG A 142 9.25 -46.06 -36.67
N LYS A 143 9.69 -44.97 -37.32
CA LYS A 143 10.31 -45.04 -38.65
C LYS A 143 11.61 -45.83 -38.62
N LYS A 144 12.51 -45.53 -37.67
CA LYS A 144 13.77 -46.26 -37.48
C LYS A 144 13.55 -47.75 -37.23
N GLN A 145 12.56 -48.11 -36.41
CA GLN A 145 12.20 -49.50 -36.14
C GLN A 145 11.73 -50.23 -37.40
N ARG A 146 10.90 -49.58 -38.23
CA ARG A 146 10.44 -50.14 -39.51
C ARG A 146 11.58 -50.38 -40.49
N GLU A 147 12.51 -49.43 -40.61
CA GLU A 147 13.69 -49.60 -41.47
C GLU A 147 14.61 -50.72 -40.97
N LEU A 148 14.84 -50.80 -39.66
CA LEU A 148 15.58 -51.90 -39.05
C LEU A 148 14.91 -53.26 -39.31
N GLU A 149 13.59 -53.33 -39.22
CA GLU A 149 12.83 -54.55 -39.52
C GLU A 149 12.93 -54.95 -40.99
N LYS A 150 12.87 -53.99 -41.92
CA LYS A 150 13.12 -54.24 -43.35
C LYS A 150 14.52 -54.80 -43.59
N GLN A 151 15.55 -54.18 -43.00
CA GLN A 151 16.94 -54.64 -43.10
C GLN A 151 17.11 -56.06 -42.54
N LYS A 152 16.48 -56.37 -41.40
CA LYS A 152 16.49 -57.71 -40.82
C LYS A 152 15.85 -58.75 -41.75
N ARG A 153 14.69 -58.43 -42.32
CA ARG A 153 14.00 -59.32 -43.28
C ARG A 153 14.84 -59.55 -44.53
N GLU A 154 15.52 -58.53 -45.03
CA GLU A 154 16.42 -58.65 -46.18
C GLU A 154 17.65 -59.50 -45.87
N ALA A 155 18.31 -59.26 -44.74
CA ALA A 155 19.43 -60.07 -44.27
C ALA A 155 19.05 -61.55 -44.11
N GLU A 156 17.85 -61.83 -43.59
CA GLU A 156 17.33 -63.18 -43.45
C GLU A 156 17.08 -63.85 -44.82
N ARG A 157 16.51 -63.12 -45.79
CA ARG A 157 16.37 -63.61 -47.18
C ARG A 157 17.72 -63.96 -47.81
N ILE A 158 18.72 -63.10 -47.64
CA ILE A 158 20.09 -63.36 -48.13
C ILE A 158 20.66 -64.60 -47.46
N LYS A 159 20.52 -64.74 -46.14
CA LYS A 159 20.99 -65.91 -45.38
C LYS A 159 20.36 -67.21 -45.89
N GLN A 160 19.03 -67.22 -46.09
CA GLN A 160 18.30 -68.38 -46.63
C GLN A 160 18.78 -68.73 -48.04
N LYS A 161 19.01 -67.73 -48.89
CA LYS A 161 19.54 -67.93 -50.24
C LYS A 161 20.94 -68.57 -50.21
N VAL A 162 21.85 -68.02 -49.40
CA VAL A 162 23.20 -68.58 -49.21
C VAL A 162 23.15 -70.02 -48.68
N GLU A 163 22.26 -70.32 -47.74
CA GLU A 163 22.11 -71.69 -47.22
C GLU A 163 21.58 -72.66 -48.28
N LYS A 164 20.62 -72.23 -49.10
CA LYS A 164 20.11 -73.00 -50.22
C LYS A 164 21.20 -73.27 -51.26
N ASP A 165 21.93 -72.23 -51.66
CA ASP A 165 23.03 -72.32 -52.64
C ASP A 165 24.13 -73.26 -52.13
N LYS A 166 24.46 -73.22 -50.82
CA LYS A 166 25.39 -74.17 -50.18
C LYS A 166 24.90 -75.62 -50.25
N LYS A 167 23.61 -75.87 -49.97
CA LYS A 167 23.02 -77.22 -50.06
C LYS A 167 23.01 -77.74 -51.49
N GLU A 168 22.69 -76.90 -52.47
CA GLU A 168 22.76 -77.28 -53.90
C GLU A 168 24.19 -77.57 -54.35
N ALA A 169 25.17 -76.75 -53.94
CA ALA A 169 26.58 -77.00 -54.25
C ALA A 169 27.08 -78.32 -53.63
N ALA A 170 26.70 -78.62 -52.39
CA ALA A 170 27.04 -79.88 -51.74
C ALA A 170 26.43 -81.10 -52.45
N ARG A 171 25.19 -81.00 -52.95
CA ARG A 171 24.56 -82.06 -53.77
C ARG A 171 25.33 -82.29 -55.07
N LYS A 172 25.64 -81.22 -55.81
CA LYS A 172 26.40 -81.31 -57.06
C LYS A 172 27.78 -81.95 -56.85
N ALA A 173 28.46 -81.64 -55.75
CA ALA A 173 29.76 -82.22 -55.41
C ALA A 173 29.68 -83.70 -54.97
N ALA A 174 28.52 -84.18 -54.53
CA ALA A 174 28.31 -85.60 -54.19
C ALA A 174 27.93 -86.45 -55.41
N GLU A 175 27.45 -85.83 -56.49
CA GLU A 175 27.09 -86.49 -57.75
C GLU A 175 28.27 -86.60 -58.74
N SER A 176 29.39 -85.91 -58.47
CA SER A 176 30.65 -85.91 -59.24
C SER A 176 31.69 -86.84 -58.65
#